data_AF-A0A920FHI2-F1
#
_entry.id   AF-A0A920FHI2-F1
#
_cell.length_a   1.000
_cell.length_b   1.000
_cell.length_c   1.000
_cell.angle_alpha   90.00
_cell.angle_beta   90.00
_cell.angle_gamma   90.00
#
_symmetry.space_group_name_H-M   'P 1'
#
loop_
_entity.id
_entity.type
_entity.pdbx_description
1 polymer ?
#
loop_
_entity_poly.entity_id
_entity_poly.type
_entity_poly.pdbx_seq_one_letter_code
_entity_poly.pdbx_strand_id
1 'polypeptide(L)'
;MIIQATDSTSLDSTELEAYNEVISIPENIYFRFESNINTLIYDSMPIKKFNGTMNIEDGKINLDQFNMQLFKGQISLNGTYFSISNQRAKLNMELDIKNISFNESYTYFEAIKNILRW
;
A
#
# COMPACT_ATOMS: atom_id res chain seq x y z
N MET A 1 4.12 -54.38 23.23
CA MET A 1 4.63 -54.39 21.84
C MET A 1 4.09 -53.14 21.16
N ILE A 2 4.99 -52.39 20.53
CA ILE A 2 4.83 -51.07 19.91
C ILE A 2 4.48 -51.30 18.44
N ILE A 3 3.59 -50.50 17.83
CA ILE A 3 3.85 -49.88 16.52
C ILE A 3 3.07 -48.55 16.41
N GLN A 4 3.80 -47.46 16.18
CA GLN A 4 3.30 -46.16 15.71
C GLN A 4 3.34 -46.09 14.18
N ALA A 5 2.44 -45.28 13.60
CA ALA A 5 2.67 -44.44 12.43
C ALA A 5 1.75 -43.22 12.63
N THR A 6 2.23 -42.08 13.15
CA THR A 6 2.81 -40.93 12.42
C THR A 6 2.19 -40.67 11.05
N ASP A 7 1.25 -39.73 11.01
CA ASP A 7 1.26 -38.69 9.98
C ASP A 7 0.80 -37.37 10.61
N SER A 8 1.81 -36.58 10.99
CA SER A 8 1.67 -35.25 11.56
C SER A 8 1.76 -34.26 10.41
N THR A 9 0.63 -33.72 9.95
CA THR A 9 0.64 -32.43 9.26
C THR A 9 0.24 -31.37 10.28
N SER A 10 1.19 -31.03 11.15
CA SER A 10 1.12 -29.83 11.95
C SER A 10 1.06 -28.65 10.99
N LEU A 11 -0.10 -28.01 10.89
CA LEU A 11 -0.22 -26.68 10.32
C LEU A 11 0.72 -25.79 11.13
N ASP A 12 1.82 -25.41 10.49
CA ASP A 12 2.79 -24.45 10.98
C ASP A 12 2.08 -23.10 11.11
N SER A 13 1.53 -22.86 12.30
CA SER A 13 0.82 -21.64 12.67
C SER A 13 1.78 -20.47 12.95
N THR A 14 3.05 -20.59 12.56
CA THR A 14 4.11 -19.60 12.85
C THR A 14 4.39 -18.65 11.68
N GLU A 15 3.75 -18.85 10.52
CA GLU A 15 3.95 -18.03 9.31
C GLU A 15 2.91 -16.88 9.16
N LEU A 16 1.90 -16.83 10.04
CA LEU A 16 0.78 -15.88 9.93
C LEU A 16 0.95 -14.59 10.75
N GLU A 17 2.03 -14.43 11.50
CA GLU A 17 2.27 -13.26 12.37
C GLU A 17 3.19 -12.17 11.77
N ALA A 18 3.76 -12.39 10.59
CA ALA A 18 4.75 -11.46 10.01
C ALA A 18 4.16 -10.24 9.27
N TYR A 19 2.84 -10.12 9.14
CA TYR A 19 2.22 -9.08 8.27
C TYR A 19 1.56 -7.90 9.00
N ASN A 20 1.61 -7.85 10.34
CA ASN A 20 1.08 -6.73 11.13
C ASN A 20 2.18 -5.81 11.69
N GLU A 21 3.40 -5.86 11.16
CA GLU A 21 4.47 -4.98 11.62
C GLU A 21 4.28 -3.58 11.02
N VAL A 22 4.08 -2.59 11.88
CA VAL A 22 4.00 -1.19 11.45
C VAL A 22 5.36 -0.74 10.95
N ILE A 23 5.38 -0.22 9.73
CA ILE A 23 6.60 0.37 9.14
C ILE A 23 6.98 1.61 9.95
N SER A 24 8.01 1.47 10.78
CA SER A 24 8.58 2.60 11.52
C SER A 24 9.57 3.36 10.66
N ILE A 25 9.47 4.69 10.65
CA ILE A 25 10.36 5.56 9.89
C ILE A 25 11.33 6.21 10.86
N PRO A 26 12.64 6.06 10.67
CA PRO A 26 13.64 6.72 11.50
C PRO A 26 13.51 8.24 11.44
N GLU A 27 13.64 8.91 12.59
CA GLU A 27 13.54 10.38 12.69
C GLU A 27 14.72 11.10 12.02
N ASN A 28 15.85 10.42 11.81
CA ASN A 28 17.07 10.99 11.24
C ASN A 28 17.16 10.89 9.70
N ILE A 29 16.04 10.63 9.02
CA ILE A 29 15.99 10.54 7.56
C ILE A 29 15.21 11.72 7.00
N TYR A 30 15.85 12.42 6.07
CA TYR A 30 15.24 13.45 5.22
C TYR A 30 15.30 12.97 3.78
N PHE A 31 14.15 12.68 3.18
CA PHE A 31 14.05 12.18 1.82
C PHE A 31 12.88 12.83 1.10
N ARG A 32 13.12 13.26 -0.14
CA ARG A 32 12.10 13.86 -0.99
C ARG A 32 12.06 13.13 -2.33
N PHE A 33 10.88 12.61 -2.67
CA PHE A 33 10.59 11.96 -3.93
C PHE A 33 9.58 12.81 -4.72
N GLU A 34 10.03 13.36 -5.84
CA GLU A 34 9.17 14.05 -6.79
C GLU A 34 8.93 13.16 -7.99
N SER A 35 7.66 13.01 -8.35
CA SER A 35 7.25 12.15 -9.46
C SER A 35 6.64 12.96 -10.60
N ASN A 36 7.06 12.61 -11.81
CA ASN A 36 6.43 13.00 -13.06
C ASN A 36 6.54 11.82 -14.04
N ILE A 37 5.77 10.77 -13.75
CA ILE A 37 5.85 9.48 -14.42
C ILE A 37 4.67 9.36 -15.39
N ASN A 38 4.94 9.22 -16.69
CA ASN A 38 3.88 9.12 -17.68
C ASN A 38 3.05 7.83 -17.54
N THR A 39 3.72 6.71 -17.28
CA THR A 39 3.08 5.41 -17.03
C THR A 39 3.87 4.67 -15.94
N LEU A 40 3.22 4.39 -14.81
CA LEU A 40 3.69 3.51 -13.74
C LEU A 40 2.94 2.18 -13.86
N ILE A 41 3.67 1.07 -13.96
CA ILE A 41 3.06 -0.26 -13.93
C ILE A 41 3.19 -0.81 -12.52
N TYR A 42 2.06 -1.05 -11.85
CA TYR A 42 2.02 -1.65 -10.52
C TYR A 42 1.10 -2.86 -10.55
N ASP A 43 1.58 -4.04 -10.17
CA ASP A 43 0.80 -5.29 -10.20
C ASP A 43 0.04 -5.51 -11.53
N SER A 44 0.76 -5.37 -12.65
CA SER A 44 0.21 -5.42 -14.02
C SER A 44 -0.81 -4.33 -14.38
N MET A 45 -1.11 -3.40 -13.47
CA MET A 45 -2.05 -2.30 -13.65
C MET A 45 -1.32 -1.05 -14.17
N PRO A 46 -1.70 -0.54 -15.36
CA PRO A 46 -1.10 0.68 -15.90
C PRO A 46 -1.74 1.92 -15.27
N ILE A 47 -1.01 2.57 -14.37
CA ILE A 47 -1.33 3.88 -13.79
C ILE A 47 -0.72 4.95 -14.68
N LYS A 48 -1.53 5.83 -15.27
CA LYS A 48 -1.04 6.89 -16.15
C LYS A 48 -0.93 8.21 -15.41
N LYS A 49 -0.08 9.11 -15.90
CA LYS A 49 0.07 10.48 -15.37
C LYS A 49 0.26 10.50 -13.84
N PHE A 50 1.17 9.67 -13.34
CA PHE A 50 1.48 9.61 -11.91
C PHE A 50 2.45 10.73 -11.56
N ASN A 51 1.94 11.76 -10.89
CA ASN A 51 2.70 12.93 -10.51
C ASN A 51 2.36 13.36 -9.09
N GLY A 52 3.31 13.92 -8.36
CA GLY A 52 3.15 14.32 -6.95
C GLY A 52 4.46 14.29 -6.20
N THR A 53 4.44 14.76 -4.94
CA THR A 53 5.62 14.84 -4.08
C THR A 53 5.40 14.05 -2.81
N MET A 54 6.36 13.20 -2.45
CA MET A 54 6.44 12.54 -1.15
C MET A 54 7.64 13.11 -0.38
N ASN A 55 7.39 13.63 0.82
CA ASN A 55 8.43 14.07 1.74
C ASN A 55 8.46 13.12 2.95
N ILE A 56 9.66 12.74 3.36
CA ILE A 56 9.92 11.97 4.56
C ILE A 56 10.84 12.80 5.44
N GLU A 57 10.37 13.15 6.63
CA GLU A 57 11.11 13.92 7.63
C GLU A 57 10.53 13.66 9.03
N ASP A 58 11.36 13.70 10.06
CA ASP A 58 10.98 13.57 11.47
C ASP A 58 10.08 12.34 11.76
N GLY A 59 10.36 11.22 11.08
CA GLY A 59 9.61 9.96 11.23
C GLY A 59 8.22 9.94 10.59
N LYS A 60 7.93 10.88 9.69
CA LYS A 60 6.63 11.05 9.03
C LYS A 60 6.77 11.04 7.52
N ILE A 61 5.75 10.53 6.82
CA ILE A 61 5.57 10.70 5.38
C ILE A 61 4.46 11.73 5.15
N ASN A 62 4.71 12.69 4.27
CA ASN A 62 3.70 13.56 3.70
C ASN A 62 3.60 13.31 2.19
N LEU A 63 2.40 12.95 1.73
CA LEU A 63 2.03 12.80 0.34
C LEU A 63 1.27 14.04 -0.10
N ASP A 64 1.86 14.78 -1.03
CA ASP A 64 1.34 16.07 -1.49
C ASP A 64 1.06 16.04 -2.99
N GLN A 65 -0.19 16.33 -3.33
CA GLN A 65 -0.70 16.50 -4.69
C GLN A 65 -0.40 15.33 -5.61
N PHE A 66 -0.55 14.09 -5.12
CA PHE A 66 -0.50 12.94 -6.00
C PHE A 66 -1.73 12.97 -6.92
N ASN A 67 -1.51 12.94 -8.22
CA ASN A 67 -2.54 12.80 -9.24
C ASN A 67 -2.18 11.61 -10.12
N MET A 68 -3.20 10.87 -10.54
CA MET A 68 -3.04 9.73 -11.43
C MET A 68 -4.32 9.44 -12.20
N GLN A 69 -4.17 8.74 -13.31
CA GLN A 69 -5.26 8.27 -14.16
C GLN A 69 -5.31 6.75 -14.15
N LEU A 70 -6.50 6.23 -13.85
CA LEU A 70 -6.74 4.79 -13.71
C LEU A 70 -8.17 4.48 -14.18
N PHE A 71 -8.37 3.40 -14.93
CA PHE A 71 -9.71 2.92 -15.34
C PHE A 71 -10.62 4.02 -15.91
N LYS A 72 -10.09 4.84 -16.84
CA LYS A 72 -10.70 6.06 -17.40
C LYS A 72 -11.01 7.19 -16.41
N GLY A 73 -10.79 6.98 -15.12
CA GLY A 73 -10.96 7.99 -14.08
C GLY A 73 -9.68 8.71 -13.72
N GLN A 74 -9.85 9.68 -12.82
CA GLN A 74 -8.79 10.46 -12.20
C GLN A 74 -8.85 10.24 -10.70
N ILE A 75 -7.68 10.08 -10.10
CA ILE A 75 -7.52 9.91 -8.66
C ILE A 75 -6.53 10.98 -8.21
N SER A 76 -6.92 11.75 -7.19
CA SER A 76 -6.02 12.66 -6.48
C SER A 76 -5.88 12.18 -5.03
N LEU A 77 -4.66 12.20 -4.51
CA LEU A 77 -4.31 11.72 -3.18
C LEU A 77 -3.43 12.76 -2.47
N ASN A 78 -3.87 13.16 -1.28
CA ASN A 78 -3.01 13.77 -0.27
C ASN A 78 -3.02 12.88 0.97
N GLY A 79 -1.98 12.93 1.78
CA GLY A 79 -2.03 12.21 3.03
C GLY A 79 -0.80 12.33 3.89
N THR A 80 -0.94 11.87 5.12
CA THR A 80 0.17 11.77 6.07
C THR A 80 0.16 10.40 6.71
N TYR A 81 1.36 9.87 6.95
CA TYR A 81 1.58 8.63 7.64
C TYR A 81 2.67 8.82 8.69
N PHE A 82 2.47 8.27 9.87
CA PHE A 82 3.53 8.13 10.87
C PHE A 82 3.22 7.01 11.84
N SER A 83 4.27 6.36 12.33
CA SER A 83 4.15 5.34 13.36
C SER A 83 3.94 5.98 14.75
N ILE A 84 3.02 5.42 15.54
CA ILE A 84 2.81 5.77 16.96
C ILE A 84 3.54 4.76 17.85
N SER A 85 3.54 3.48 17.45
CA SER A 85 4.27 2.39 18.09
C SER A 85 4.55 1.29 17.07
N ASN A 86 5.31 0.26 17.47
CA ASN A 86 5.58 -0.95 16.68
C ASN A 86 4.32 -1.70 16.17
N GLN A 87 3.13 -1.38 16.69
CA GLN A 87 1.87 -2.01 16.33
C GLN A 87 0.78 -1.01 15.88
N ARG A 88 1.03 0.31 15.96
CA ARG A 88 0.04 1.33 15.58
C ARG A 88 0.66 2.44 14.77
N ALA A 89 0.00 2.80 13.67
CA ALA A 89 0.30 4.00 12.90
C ALA A 89 -0.92 4.91 12.83
N LYS A 90 -0.68 6.19 12.57
CA LYS A 90 -1.71 7.14 12.15
C LYS A 90 -1.60 7.34 10.65
N LEU A 91 -2.71 7.15 9.98
CA LEU A 91 -2.88 7.41 8.56
C LEU A 91 -4.00 8.43 8.41
N ASN A 92 -3.73 9.53 7.73
CA ASN A 92 -4.73 10.47 7.27
C ASN A 92 -4.61 10.58 5.76
N MET A 93 -5.64 10.17 5.03
CA MET A 93 -5.66 10.21 3.56
C MET A 93 -6.88 10.99 3.09
N GLU A 94 -6.64 11.89 2.15
CA GLU A 94 -7.66 12.56 1.37
C GLU A 94 -7.59 12.02 -0.05
N LEU A 95 -8.66 11.34 -0.46
CA LEU A 95 -8.75 10.69 -1.76
C LEU A 95 -9.93 11.27 -2.54
N ASP A 96 -9.66 11.91 -3.66
CA ASP A 96 -10.68 12.39 -4.61
C ASP A 96 -10.67 11.48 -5.85
N ILE A 97 -11.80 10.83 -6.11
CA ILE A 97 -11.96 9.87 -7.19
C ILE A 97 -13.06 10.36 -8.13
N LYS A 98 -12.72 10.52 -9.41
CA LYS A 98 -13.64 10.97 -10.45
C LYS A 98 -13.68 10.00 -11.61
N ASN A 99 -14.90 9.67 -12.06
CA ASN A 99 -15.16 8.97 -13.33
C ASN A 99 -14.46 7.61 -13.50
N ILE A 100 -14.31 6.83 -12.42
CA ILE A 100 -13.78 5.46 -12.51
C ILE A 100 -14.79 4.55 -13.20
N SER A 101 -14.34 3.85 -14.25
CA SER A 101 -15.15 2.88 -14.98
C SER A 101 -15.13 1.51 -14.29
N PHE A 102 -16.30 1.07 -13.82
CA PHE A 102 -16.44 -0.26 -13.21
C PHE A 102 -16.01 -1.40 -14.15
N ASN A 103 -16.36 -1.33 -15.44
CA ASN A 103 -16.02 -2.35 -16.42
C ASN A 103 -14.51 -2.50 -16.61
N GLU A 104 -13.74 -1.41 -16.49
CA GLU A 104 -12.28 -1.48 -16.57
C GLU A 104 -11.64 -1.89 -15.24
N SER A 105 -12.20 -1.46 -14.11
CA SER A 105 -11.66 -1.81 -12.79
C SER A 105 -11.93 -3.27 -12.41
N TYR A 106 -12.99 -3.89 -12.93
CA TYR A 106 -13.39 -5.26 -12.56
C TYR A 106 -12.28 -6.28 -12.85
N THR A 107 -11.54 -6.12 -13.95
CA THR A 107 -10.41 -6.98 -14.31
C THR A 107 -9.24 -6.91 -13.32
N TYR A 108 -9.15 -5.83 -12.53
CA TYR A 108 -8.07 -5.58 -11.58
C TYR A 108 -8.57 -5.56 -10.11
N PHE A 109 -9.76 -6.10 -9.86
CA PHE A 109 -10.40 -6.07 -8.54
C PHE A 109 -9.56 -6.74 -7.45
N GLU A 110 -8.86 -7.85 -7.74
CA GLU A 110 -7.99 -8.52 -6.77
C GLU A 110 -6.79 -7.64 -6.35
N ALA A 111 -6.22 -6.85 -7.26
CA ALA A 111 -5.14 -5.91 -6.93
C ALA A 111 -5.64 -4.79 -5.99
N ILE A 112 -6.85 -4.26 -6.23
CA ILE A 112 -7.49 -3.27 -5.34
C ILE A 112 -7.73 -3.86 -3.95
N LYS A 113 -8.22 -5.10 -3.89
CA LYS A 113 -8.47 -5.80 -2.63
C LYS A 113 -7.19 -6.00 -1.81
N ASN A 114 -6.07 -6.29 -2.45
CA ASN A 114 -4.79 -6.43 -1.76
C ASN A 114 -4.29 -5.11 -1.14
N ILE A 115 -4.53 -3.97 -1.79
CA ILE A 115 -4.20 -2.64 -1.24
C ILE A 115 -5.08 -2.29 -0.03
N LEU A 116 -6.33 -2.76 0.00
CA LEU A 116 -7.30 -2.50 1.08
C LEU A 116 -7.27 -3.54 2.21
N ARG A 117 -6.46 -4.60 2.07
CA ARG A 117 -6.18 -5.55 3.16
C ARG A 117 -5.06 -4.97 4.02
N TRP A 118 -5.45 -4.17 5.01
CA TRP A 118 -4.68 -3.94 6.23
C TRP A 118 -5.01 -5.00 7.27
#